data_AF-A0AA86T212-F1
#
_entry.id   AF-A0AA86T212-F1
#
_cell.length_a   1.000
_cell.length_b   1.000
_cell.length_c   1.000
_cell.angle_alpha   90.00
_cell.angle_beta   90.00
_cell.angle_gamma   90.00
#
_symmetry.space_group_name_H-M   'P 1'
#
loop_
_entity.id
_entity.type
_entity.pdbx_description
1 polymer ?
#
loop_
_entity_poly.entity_id
_entity_poly.type
_entity_poly.pdbx_seq_one_letter_code
_entity_poly.pdbx_strand_id
1 'polypeptide(L)'
;MRKTTRRIVGATAAVGILLAAMVWAGGTGPHAQEGVNHAKEGIVHVKEAIAHLEESVKVGGDPHAKESLAHAKEAIKHAEEAIKHAEQAAEQTPAKKPPR
;
A
#
# COMPACT_ATOMS: atom_id res chain seq x y z
N MET A 1 -21.38 -16.27 12.08
CA MET A 1 -20.26 -16.40 11.11
C MET A 1 -20.39 -15.45 9.90
N ARG A 2 -20.91 -14.20 10.05
CA ARG A 2 -21.11 -13.27 8.91
C ARG A 2 -20.44 -11.88 9.08
N LYS A 3 -19.88 -11.58 10.25
CA LYS A 3 -19.39 -10.23 10.58
C LYS A 3 -17.87 -10.07 10.42
N THR A 4 -17.09 -11.13 10.60
CA THR A 4 -15.62 -11.13 10.50
C THR A 4 -15.14 -11.14 9.04
N THR A 5 -15.79 -11.89 8.16
CA THR A 5 -15.46 -11.96 6.72
C THR A 5 -15.63 -10.61 6.00
N ARG A 6 -16.58 -9.77 6.44
CA ARG A 6 -16.81 -8.43 5.88
C ARG A 6 -15.71 -7.42 6.23
N ARG A 7 -14.98 -7.62 7.33
CA ARG A 7 -13.91 -6.71 7.76
C ARG A 7 -12.60 -6.98 7.01
N ILE A 8 -12.32 -8.24 6.71
CA ILE A 8 -11.12 -8.66 5.96
C ILE A 8 -11.22 -8.25 4.48
N VAL A 9 -12.41 -8.42 3.86
CA VAL A 9 -12.68 -7.93 2.49
C VAL A 9 -12.72 -6.39 2.44
N GLY A 10 -13.12 -5.73 3.53
CA GLY A 10 -13.12 -4.26 3.61
C GLY A 10 -11.72 -3.65 3.64
N ALA A 11 -10.73 -4.34 4.23
CA ALA A 11 -9.36 -3.84 4.33
C ALA A 11 -8.59 -3.96 3.01
N THR A 12 -8.81 -5.03 2.22
CA THR A 12 -8.14 -5.21 0.92
C THR A 12 -8.72 -4.31 -0.17
N ALA A 13 -10.03 -4.06 -0.15
CA ALA A 13 -10.68 -3.15 -1.09
C ALA A 13 -10.29 -1.68 -0.85
N ALA A 14 -10.03 -1.27 0.41
CA ALA A 14 -9.67 0.11 0.73
C ALA A 14 -8.32 0.53 0.14
N VAL A 15 -7.32 -0.36 0.15
CA VAL A 15 -5.99 -0.09 -0.43
C VAL A 15 -6.06 0.01 -1.96
N GLY A 16 -6.80 -0.90 -2.61
CA GLY A 16 -6.98 -0.86 -4.07
C GLY A 16 -7.73 0.39 -4.57
N ILE A 17 -8.74 0.85 -3.82
CA ILE A 17 -9.50 2.06 -4.16
C ILE A 17 -8.68 3.33 -3.93
N LEU A 18 -7.86 3.40 -2.87
CA LEU A 18 -6.96 4.54 -2.62
C LEU A 18 -5.88 4.66 -3.72
N LEU A 19 -5.31 3.54 -4.16
CA LEU A 19 -4.31 3.53 -5.25
C LEU A 19 -4.94 3.93 -6.60
N ALA A 20 -6.16 3.48 -6.89
CA ALA A 20 -6.87 3.85 -8.12
C ALA A 20 -7.25 5.35 -8.16
N ALA A 21 -7.63 5.94 -7.03
CA ALA A 21 -7.90 7.38 -6.92
C ALA A 21 -6.63 8.22 -7.13
N MET A 22 -5.47 7.73 -6.70
CA MET A 22 -4.17 8.38 -6.90
C MET A 22 -3.76 8.47 -8.38
N VAL A 23 -4.13 7.46 -9.19
CA VAL A 23 -3.82 7.40 -10.63
C VAL A 23 -4.78 8.28 -11.47
N TRP A 24 -6.04 8.42 -11.05
CA TRP A 24 -7.03 9.21 -11.80
C TRP A 24 -6.90 10.72 -11.58
N ALA A 25 -6.40 11.15 -10.43
CA ALA A 25 -6.04 12.55 -10.17
C ALA A 25 -4.67 12.86 -10.78
N GLY A 26 -4.61 13.02 -12.11
CA GLY A 26 -3.38 13.24 -12.91
C GLY A 26 -2.57 14.49 -12.56
N GLY A 27 -1.97 14.55 -11.37
CA GLY A 27 -1.23 15.70 -10.89
C GLY A 27 0.11 15.29 -10.31
N THR A 28 1.18 15.66 -10.99
CA THR A 28 2.56 15.67 -10.48
C THR A 28 2.76 16.82 -9.49
N GLY A 29 1.85 16.92 -8.52
CA GLY A 29 1.72 18.01 -7.55
C GLY A 29 1.84 17.51 -6.10
N PRO A 30 1.64 18.40 -5.10
CA PRO A 30 1.86 18.10 -3.68
C PRO A 30 1.09 16.86 -3.20
N HIS A 31 -0.12 16.62 -3.71
CA HIS A 31 -0.92 15.44 -3.35
C HIS A 31 -0.33 14.11 -3.84
N ALA A 32 0.38 14.08 -4.97
CA ALA A 32 1.08 12.88 -5.40
C ALA A 32 2.27 12.56 -4.50
N GLN A 33 3.02 13.59 -4.07
CA GLN A 33 4.11 13.42 -3.12
C GLN A 33 3.60 12.98 -1.74
N GLU A 34 2.48 13.54 -1.27
CA GLU A 34 1.79 13.09 -0.06
C GLU A 34 1.36 11.62 -0.18
N GLY A 35 0.87 11.18 -1.34
CA GLY A 35 0.57 9.77 -1.63
C GLY A 35 1.77 8.85 -1.51
N VAL A 36 2.91 9.26 -2.06
CA VAL A 36 4.17 8.51 -1.92
C VAL A 36 4.59 8.42 -0.46
N ASN A 37 4.43 9.50 0.32
CA ASN A 37 4.74 9.49 1.75
C ASN A 37 3.82 8.54 2.52
N HIS A 38 2.51 8.59 2.28
CA HIS A 38 1.56 7.65 2.89
C HIS A 38 1.83 6.19 2.48
N ALA A 39 2.24 5.93 1.24
CA ALA A 39 2.63 4.59 0.83
C ALA A 39 3.89 4.10 1.60
N LYS A 40 4.87 4.98 1.81
CA LYS A 40 6.06 4.69 2.62
C LYS A 40 5.70 4.42 4.08
N GLU A 41 4.80 5.20 4.68
CA GLU A 41 4.26 4.96 6.04
C GLU A 41 3.48 3.65 6.11
N GLY A 42 2.64 3.35 5.11
CA GLY A 42 1.90 2.11 5.02
C GLY A 42 2.82 0.88 5.00
N ILE A 43 3.95 0.94 4.29
CA ILE A 43 4.96 -0.12 4.30
C ILE A 43 5.52 -0.35 5.72
N VAL A 44 5.73 0.71 6.51
CA VAL A 44 6.18 0.57 7.90
C VAL A 44 5.17 -0.23 8.71
N HIS A 45 3.88 0.12 8.65
CA HIS A 45 2.84 -0.60 9.38
C HIS A 45 2.67 -2.06 8.92
N VAL A 46 2.84 -2.34 7.62
CA VAL A 46 2.80 -3.73 7.14
C VAL A 46 4.01 -4.52 7.65
N LYS A 47 5.19 -3.91 7.76
CA LYS A 47 6.37 -4.55 8.38
C LYS A 47 6.15 -4.86 9.87
N GLU A 48 5.50 -3.97 10.60
CA GLU A 48 5.08 -4.23 12.00
C GLU A 48 4.08 -5.38 12.09
N ALA A 49 3.07 -5.41 11.20
CA ALA A 49 2.10 -6.50 11.14
C ALA A 49 2.76 -7.85 10.80
N ILE A 50 3.77 -7.85 9.93
CA ILE A 50 4.57 -9.05 9.61
C ILE A 50 5.24 -9.61 10.86
N ALA A 51 5.84 -8.77 11.72
CA ALA A 51 6.48 -9.23 12.95
C ALA A 51 5.48 -9.96 13.88
N HIS A 52 4.27 -9.43 14.04
CA HIS A 52 3.21 -10.09 14.82
C HIS A 52 2.70 -11.39 14.18
N LEU A 53 2.61 -11.43 12.85
CA LEU A 53 2.24 -12.66 12.13
C LEU A 53 3.31 -13.74 12.28
N GLU A 54 4.59 -13.38 12.22
CA GLU A 54 5.70 -14.33 12.43
C GLU A 54 5.69 -14.90 13.85
N GLU A 55 5.38 -14.09 14.87
CA GLU A 55 5.19 -14.57 16.24
C GLU A 55 4.00 -15.54 16.34
N SER A 56 2.87 -15.19 15.73
CA SER A 56 1.67 -16.05 15.69
C SER A 56 1.95 -17.39 15.03
N VAL A 57 2.73 -17.41 13.94
CA VAL A 57 3.17 -18.64 13.27
C VAL A 57 4.07 -19.48 14.18
N LYS A 58 5.01 -18.86 14.90
CA LYS A 58 5.94 -19.55 15.80
C LYS A 58 5.23 -20.19 16.99
N VAL A 59 4.27 -19.50 17.60
CA VAL A 59 3.59 -19.96 18.83
C VAL A 59 2.48 -20.96 18.53
N GLY A 60 1.71 -20.75 17.46
CA GLY A 60 0.47 -21.51 17.21
C GLY A 60 0.45 -22.33 15.92
N GLY A 61 1.40 -22.13 15.01
CA GLY A 61 1.40 -22.81 13.71
C GLY A 61 0.18 -22.48 12.83
N ASP A 62 -0.53 -21.39 13.11
CA ASP A 62 -1.80 -21.03 12.46
C ASP A 62 -1.62 -20.92 10.92
N PRO A 63 -2.32 -21.74 10.12
CA PRO A 63 -2.22 -21.68 8.67
C PRO A 63 -2.66 -20.34 8.09
N HIS A 64 -3.60 -19.63 8.73
CA HIS A 64 -4.03 -18.30 8.31
C HIS A 64 -2.98 -17.24 8.62
N ALA A 65 -2.17 -17.42 9.66
CA ALA A 65 -1.04 -16.52 9.92
C ALA A 65 0.06 -16.69 8.85
N LYS A 66 0.31 -17.91 8.38
CA LYS A 66 1.24 -18.18 7.26
C LYS A 66 0.75 -17.57 5.94
N GLU A 67 -0.54 -17.72 5.64
CA GLU A 67 -1.16 -17.12 4.45
C GLU A 67 -1.15 -15.59 4.52
N SER A 68 -1.51 -15.02 5.67
CA SER A 68 -1.45 -13.57 5.91
C SER A 68 -0.03 -13.01 5.77
N LEU A 69 0.98 -13.77 6.21
CA LEU A 69 2.39 -13.41 6.07
C LEU A 69 2.80 -13.34 4.58
N ALA A 70 2.33 -14.28 3.76
CA ALA A 70 2.57 -14.26 2.32
C ALA A 70 1.94 -13.02 1.67
N HIS A 71 0.67 -12.75 1.95
CA HIS A 71 -0.02 -11.58 1.42
C HIS A 71 0.58 -10.25 1.90
N ALA A 72 1.02 -10.16 3.14
CA ALA A 72 1.69 -8.95 3.65
C ALA A 72 3.00 -8.66 2.91
N LYS A 73 3.77 -9.71 2.57
CA LYS A 73 4.99 -9.58 1.77
C LYS A 73 4.70 -9.16 0.32
N GLU A 74 3.64 -9.71 -0.29
CA GLU A 74 3.19 -9.29 -1.62
C GLU A 74 2.68 -7.83 -1.62
N ALA A 75 1.97 -7.42 -0.57
CA ALA A 75 1.48 -6.05 -0.43
C ALA A 75 2.64 -5.04 -0.36
N ILE A 76 3.73 -5.36 0.36
CA ILE A 76 4.94 -4.52 0.36
C ILE A 76 5.52 -4.40 -1.04
N LYS A 77 5.66 -5.52 -1.77
CA LYS A 77 6.20 -5.50 -3.14
C LYS A 77 5.37 -4.59 -4.06
N HIS A 78 4.05 -4.69 -4.01
CA HIS A 78 3.17 -3.83 -4.81
C HIS A 78 3.24 -2.36 -4.40
N ALA A 79 3.36 -2.07 -3.10
CA ALA A 79 3.55 -0.70 -2.63
C ALA A 79 4.89 -0.10 -3.12
N GLU A 80 5.97 -0.88 -3.09
CA GLU A 80 7.28 -0.47 -3.61
C GLU A 80 7.25 -0.23 -5.13
N GLU A 81 6.58 -1.10 -5.90
CA GLU A 81 6.37 -0.90 -7.34
C GLU A 81 5.56 0.37 -7.63
N ALA A 82 4.48 0.61 -6.87
CA ALA A 82 3.66 1.81 -7.00
C ALA A 82 4.43 3.09 -6.70
N ILE A 83 5.26 3.09 -5.64
CA ILE A 83 6.15 4.21 -5.30
C ILE A 83 7.11 4.48 -6.46
N LYS A 84 7.76 3.44 -7.00
CA LYS A 84 8.68 3.60 -8.13
C LYS A 84 7.99 4.22 -9.35
N HIS A 85 6.78 3.77 -9.67
CA HIS A 85 6.00 4.35 -10.77
C HIS A 85 5.63 5.81 -10.52
N ALA A 86 5.25 6.16 -9.29
CA ALA A 86 4.92 7.53 -8.91
C ALA A 86 6.16 8.46 -9.01
N GLU A 87 7.31 8.00 -8.53
CA GLU A 87 8.59 8.73 -8.62
C GLU A 87 9.01 8.92 -10.10
N GLN A 88 8.91 7.88 -10.93
CA GLN A 88 9.17 7.98 -12.38
C GLN A 88 8.20 8.92 -13.11
N ALA A 89 6.92 8.92 -12.72
CA ALA A 89 5.93 9.83 -13.30
C ALA A 89 6.25 11.29 -12.97
N ALA A 90 6.73 11.57 -11.75
CA ALA A 90 7.17 12.89 -11.34
C ALA A 90 8.39 13.38 -12.15
N GLU A 91 9.30 12.48 -12.53
CA GLU A 91 10.47 12.80 -13.36
C GLU A 91 10.11 13.06 -14.83
N GLN A 92 9.09 12.40 -15.38
CA GLN A 92 8.73 12.49 -16.80
C GLN A 92 7.85 13.70 -17.16
N THR A 93 7.27 14.37 -16.19
CA THR A 93 6.54 15.63 -16.40
C THR A 93 7.41 16.82 -16.01
N PRO A 94 8.02 17.55 -16.96
CA PRO A 94 8.64 18.83 -16.64
C PRO A 94 7.56 19.78 -16.11
N ALA A 95 7.83 20.42 -14.97
CA ALA A 95 6.96 21.42 -14.38
C ALA A 95 6.54 22.43 -15.47
N LYS A 96 5.24 22.48 -15.80
CA LYS A 96 4.72 23.55 -16.66
C LYS A 96 5.01 24.87 -15.96
N LYS A 97 5.94 25.67 -16.49
CA LYS A 97 6.15 27.06 -16.07
C LYS A 97 4.79 27.78 -16.15
N PRO A 98 4.40 28.54 -15.12
CA PRO A 98 3.21 29.37 -15.22
C PRO A 98 3.36 30.36 -16.38
N PRO A 99 2.29 30.64 -17.16
CA PRO A 99 2.35 31.65 -18.21
C PRO A 99 2.71 33.01 -17.59
N ARG A 100 3.60 33.74 -18.26
CA ARG A 100 4.05 35.09 -17.88
C ARG A 100 2.93 36.12 -17.99
#